data_AF-A0AAN8FCL4-F1
#
_entry.id   AF-A0AAN8FCL4-F1
#
_cell.length_a   1.000
_cell.length_b   1.000
_cell.length_c   1.000
_cell.angle_alpha   90.00
_cell.angle_beta   90.00
_cell.angle_gamma   90.00
#
_symmetry.space_group_name_H-M   'P 1'
#
loop_
_entity.id
_entity.type
_entity.pdbx_description
1 polymer ?
#
loop_
_entity_poly.entity_id
_entity_poly.type
_entity_poly.pdbx_seq_one_letter_code
_entity_poly.pdbx_strand_id
1 'polypeptide(L)'
;VCFENRPGRDCVLFTPCGHSFCKECVGAFFKEKLRSQKVSPLTCLAENCESSAQQSVIIELLGQKEFDRYEEILLKKAIERMDDMVTCPRISCQKPSIRSRT
;
A
#
# COMPACT_ATOMS: atom_id res chain seq x y z
N VAL A 1 10.51 5.17 15.27
CA VAL A 1 9.89 4.12 16.11
C VAL A 1 9.77 4.67 17.53
N CYS A 2 8.74 4.33 18.30
CA CYS A 2 8.40 5.04 19.55
C CYS A 2 9.34 4.79 20.75
N PHE A 3 10.29 3.84 20.67
CA PHE A 3 11.20 3.46 21.77
C PHE A 3 10.52 3.04 23.08
N GLU A 4 9.22 2.73 23.04
CA GLU A 4 8.45 2.25 24.19
C GLU A 4 8.38 0.72 24.22
N ASN A 5 8.35 0.16 25.43
CA ASN A 5 8.03 -1.26 25.63
C ASN A 5 6.53 -1.49 25.40
N ARG A 6 6.19 -2.30 24.40
CA ARG A 6 4.82 -2.73 24.10
C ARG A 6 4.74 -4.26 24.14
N PRO A 7 3.63 -4.85 24.62
CA PRO A 7 3.48 -6.30 24.62
C PRO A 7 3.40 -6.81 23.17
N GLY A 8 3.87 -8.04 22.91
CA GLY A 8 3.96 -8.58 21.55
C GLY A 8 2.64 -8.60 20.77
N ARG A 9 1.50 -8.70 21.48
CA ARG A 9 0.15 -8.61 20.89
C ARG A 9 -0.16 -7.25 20.22
N ASP A 10 0.53 -6.20 20.65
CA ASP A 10 0.39 -4.83 20.15
C ASP A 10 1.51 -4.49 19.16
N CYS A 11 2.24 -5.50 18.69
CA CYS A 11 3.29 -5.40 17.70
C CYS A 11 2.92 -6.16 16.42
N VAL A 12 3.45 -5.68 15.31
CA VAL A 12 3.34 -6.29 13.99
C VAL A 12 4.72 -6.81 13.62
N LEU A 13 4.79 -8.08 13.24
CA LEU A 13 5.99 -8.70 12.66
C LEU A 13 5.89 -8.65 11.13
N PHE A 14 6.86 -8.01 10.49
CA PHE A 14 6.98 -7.99 9.04
C PHE A 14 7.72 -9.22 8.56
N THR A 15 7.19 -9.89 7.52
CA THR A 15 7.79 -11.05 6.88
C THR A 15 8.05 -10.72 5.40
N PRO A 16 9.20 -11.11 4.83
CA PRO A 16 10.26 -11.98 5.37
C PRO A 16 11.35 -11.26 6.21
N CYS A 17 11.32 -9.94 6.35
CA CYS A 17 12.45 -9.21 6.98
C CYS A 17 12.61 -9.42 8.50
N GLY A 18 11.60 -9.91 9.21
CA GLY A 18 11.66 -10.18 10.65
C GLY A 18 11.61 -8.96 11.55
N HIS A 19 11.38 -7.76 11.01
CA HIS A 19 11.28 -6.54 11.81
C HIS A 19 9.95 -6.46 12.54
N SER A 20 9.98 -6.14 13.83
CA SER A 20 8.78 -5.96 14.65
C SER A 20 8.61 -4.50 15.08
N PHE A 21 7.42 -3.93 14.87
CA PHE A 21 7.09 -2.57 15.29
C PHE A 21 5.72 -2.49 15.95
N CYS A 22 5.52 -1.49 16.80
CA CYS A 22 4.23 -1.29 17.47
C CYS A 22 3.10 -0.97 16.46
N LYS A 23 1.89 -1.47 16.69
CA LYS A 23 0.72 -1.24 15.82
C LYS A 23 0.46 0.25 15.59
N GLU A 24 0.60 1.07 16.63
CA GLU A 24 0.45 2.52 16.56
C GLU A 24 1.47 3.17 15.61
N CYS A 25 2.73 2.75 15.71
CA CYS A 25 3.85 3.22 14.90
C CYS A 25 3.60 2.91 13.42
N VAL A 26 3.20 1.66 13.15
CA VAL A 26 2.93 1.17 11.80
C VAL A 26 1.71 1.88 11.20
N GLY A 27 0.63 2.00 11.97
CA GLY A 27 -0.59 2.69 11.54
C GLY A 27 -0.35 4.16 11.22
N ALA A 28 0.42 4.88 12.06
CA ALA A 28 0.79 6.27 11.80
C ALA A 28 1.60 6.41 10.50
N PHE A 29 2.62 5.56 10.32
CA PHE A 29 3.45 5.54 9.12
C PHE A 29 2.63 5.26 7.85
N PHE A 30 1.71 4.29 7.89
CA PHE A 30 0.85 3.98 6.75
C PHE A 30 -0.13 5.11 6.43
N LYS A 31 -0.74 5.74 7.45
CA LYS A 31 -1.61 6.90 7.24
C LYS A 31 -0.87 8.06 6.57
N GLU A 32 0.36 8.32 6.99
CA GLU A 32 1.19 9.36 6.37
C GLU A 32 1.55 9.02 4.91
N LYS A 33 1.93 7.76 4.64
CA LYS A 33 2.18 7.29 3.27
C LYS A 33 0.95 7.42 2.36
N LEU A 34 -0.25 7.09 2.86
CA LEU A 34 -1.50 7.24 2.09
C LEU A 34 -1.87 8.70 1.83
N ARG A 35 -1.52 9.61 2.75
CA ARG A 35 -1.71 11.06 2.56
C ARG A 35 -0.72 11.63 1.54
N SER A 36 0.50 11.09 1.48
CA SER A 36 1.45 11.49 0.46
C SER A 36 0.92 11.08 -0.92
N GLN A 37 0.71 12.05 -1.83
CA GLN A 37 0.15 11.82 -3.18
C GLN A 37 0.95 10.78 -4.01
N LYS A 38 2.18 10.47 -3.60
CA LYS A 38 2.98 9.35 -4.12
C LYS A 38 2.74 8.08 -3.30
N VAL A 39 1.51 7.57 -3.31
CA VAL A 39 1.19 6.27 -2.69
C VAL A 39 2.09 5.17 -3.27
N SER A 40 3.06 4.74 -2.48
CA SER A 40 3.96 3.63 -2.76
C SER A 40 3.46 2.41 -1.98
N PRO A 41 3.92 1.18 -2.31
CA PRO A 41 3.57 0.01 -1.52
C PRO A 41 3.86 0.24 -0.03
N LEU A 42 2.88 -0.09 0.81
CA LEU A 42 3.03 -0.05 2.25
C LEU A 42 4.06 -1.09 2.66
N THR A 43 5.20 -0.57 3.09
CA THR A 43 6.45 -1.30 3.30
C THR A 43 6.83 -1.27 4.76
N CYS A 44 7.77 -2.13 5.13
CA CYS A 44 8.40 -2.13 6.45
C CYS A 44 8.93 -0.74 6.83
N LEU A 45 8.91 -0.42 8.12
CA LEU A 45 9.38 0.86 8.65
C LEU A 45 10.91 0.93 8.75
N ALA A 46 11.60 -0.21 8.61
CA ALA A 46 13.06 -0.25 8.63
C ALA A 46 13.65 0.42 7.38
N GLU A 47 14.75 1.15 7.56
CA GLU A 47 15.47 1.76 6.45
C GLU A 47 15.96 0.70 5.47
N ASN A 48 15.86 1.00 4.17
CA ASN A 48 16.22 0.10 3.07
C ASN A 48 15.49 -1.26 3.07
N CYS A 49 14.34 -1.37 3.73
CA CYS A 49 13.54 -2.59 3.73
C CYS A 49 12.34 -2.47 2.78
N GLU A 50 12.35 -3.27 1.71
CA GLU A 50 11.26 -3.30 0.71
C GLU A 50 10.22 -4.38 0.99
N SER A 51 10.27 -5.02 2.17
CA SER A 51 9.26 -6.02 2.54
C SER A 51 7.88 -5.36 2.65
N SER A 52 6.93 -5.86 1.86
CA SER A 52 5.54 -5.40 1.88
C SER A 52 4.85 -5.83 3.17
N ALA A 53 4.00 -4.97 3.69
CA ALA A 53 3.08 -5.35 4.76
C ALA A 53 2.05 -6.37 4.25
N GLN A 54 1.61 -7.28 5.12
CA GLN A 54 0.50 -8.18 4.80
C GLN A 54 -0.82 -7.40 4.76
N GLN A 55 -1.71 -7.75 3.83
CA GLN A 55 -3.02 -7.09 3.67
C GLN A 55 -3.86 -7.12 4.95
N SER A 56 -3.87 -8.26 5.66
CA SER A 56 -4.56 -8.41 6.94
C SER A 56 -4.13 -7.37 7.97
N VAL A 57 -2.84 -7.11 8.08
CA VAL A 57 -2.27 -6.10 8.98
C VAL A 57 -2.70 -4.69 8.55
N ILE A 58 -2.69 -4.40 7.25
CA ILE A 58 -3.10 -3.09 6.75
C ILE A 58 -4.58 -2.83 7.09
N ILE A 59 -5.45 -3.82 6.86
CA ILE A 59 -6.88 -3.75 7.19
C ILE A 59 -7.08 -3.57 8.70
N GLU A 60 -6.35 -4.30 9.53
CA GLU A 60 -6.42 -4.18 10.99
C GLU A 60 -6.04 -2.76 11.46
N LEU A 61 -5.01 -2.16 10.87
CA LEU A 61 -4.46 -0.87 11.32
C LEU A 61 -5.17 0.36 10.75
N LEU A 62 -5.66 0.28 9.51
CA LEU A 62 -6.24 1.41 8.78
C LEU A 62 -7.75 1.30 8.61
N GLY A 63 -8.29 0.09 8.72
CA GLY A 63 -9.67 -0.24 8.42
C GLY A 63 -9.90 -0.54 6.94
N GLN A 64 -11.01 -1.24 6.67
CA GLN A 64 -11.37 -1.72 5.33
C GLN A 64 -11.43 -0.57 4.29
N LYS A 65 -12.06 0.55 4.64
CA LYS A 65 -12.26 1.67 3.70
C LYS A 65 -10.95 2.28 3.19
N GLU A 66 -9.96 2.44 4.05
CA GLU A 66 -8.66 2.98 3.67
C GLU A 66 -7.85 1.95 2.87
N PHE A 67 -8.02 0.66 3.18
CA PHE A 67 -7.44 -0.43 2.42
C PHE A 67 -8.01 -0.50 0.99
N ASP A 68 -9.33 -0.42 0.82
CA ASP A 68 -9.98 -0.45 -0.50
C ASP A 68 -9.47 0.71 -1.38
N ARG A 69 -9.38 1.92 -0.79
CA ARG A 69 -8.81 3.09 -1.47
C ARG A 69 -7.35 2.89 -1.87
N TYR A 70 -6.56 2.27 -0.99
CA TYR A 70 -5.16 1.94 -1.26
C TYR A 70 -5.04 0.95 -2.43
N GLU A 71 -5.86 -0.11 -2.45
CA GLU A 71 -5.89 -1.07 -3.56
C GLU A 71 -6.27 -0.42 -4.88
N GLU A 72 -7.28 0.45 -4.91
CA GLU A 72 -7.65 1.18 -6.12
C GLU A 72 -6.48 2.02 -6.66
N ILE A 73 -5.73 2.70 -5.79
CA ILE A 73 -4.59 3.53 -6.19
C ILE A 73 -3.45 2.65 -6.71
N LEU A 74 -3.14 1.53 -6.05
CA LEU A 74 -2.15 0.58 -6.53
C LEU A 74 -2.52 0.01 -7.89
N LEU A 75 -3.77 -0.38 -8.08
CA LEU A 75 -4.28 -0.92 -9.34
C LEU A 75 -4.15 0.11 -10.46
N LYS A 76 -4.57 1.36 -10.22
CA LYS A 76 -4.41 2.46 -11.19
C LYS A 76 -2.95 2.65 -11.60
N LYS A 77 -2.03 2.67 -10.63
CA LYS A 77 -0.58 2.80 -10.91
C LYS A 77 0.01 1.59 -11.65
N ALA A 78 -0.46 0.39 -11.34
CA ALA A 78 -0.04 -0.81 -12.07
C ALA A 78 -0.48 -0.74 -13.53
N ILE A 79 -1.72 -0.30 -13.78
CA ILE A 79 -2.26 -0.09 -15.12
C ILE A 79 -1.47 1.00 -15.88
N GLU A 80 -1.19 2.14 -15.25
CA GLU A 80 -0.42 3.24 -15.86
C GLU A 80 1.03 2.86 -16.20
N ARG A 81 1.63 1.93 -15.46
CA ARG A 81 2.99 1.43 -15.74
C ARG A 81 3.04 0.44 -16.90
N MET A 82 1.91 -0.14 -17.30
CA MET A 82 1.87 -1.08 -18.42
C MET A 82 1.75 -0.29 -19.73
N ASP A 83 2.83 -0.26 -20.51
CA ASP A 83 2.97 0.54 -21.75
C ASP A 83 1.93 0.18 -22.83
N ASP A 84 1.34 -1.02 -22.69
CA ASP A 84 0.33 -1.54 -23.61
C ASP A 84 -1.09 -1.15 -23.23
N MET A 85 -1.32 -0.56 -22.05
CA MET A 85 -2.65 -0.18 -21.59
C MET A 85 -2.94 1.30 -21.81
N VAL A 86 -3.99 1.56 -22.58
CA VAL A 86 -4.59 2.89 -22.73
C VAL A 86 -5.97 2.91 -22.13
N THR A 87 -6.28 3.99 -21.41
CA THR A 87 -7.64 4.30 -21.00
C THR A 87 -8.46 4.69 -22.23
N CYS A 88 -9.64 4.10 -22.38
CA CYS A 88 -10.53 4.45 -23.47
C CYS A 88 -10.83 5.96 -23.46
N PRO A 89 -10.54 6.71 -24.55
CA PRO A 89 -10.69 8.17 -24.58
C PRO A 89 -12.16 8.62 -24.53
N ARG A 90 -13.11 7.68 -24.66
CA ARG A 90 -14.54 7.96 -24.54
C ARG A 90 -14.87 8.31 -23.10
N ILE A 91 -15.34 9.55 -22.89
CA ILE A 91 -15.67 10.11 -21.57
C ILE A 91 -16.66 9.22 -20.78
N SER A 92 -17.60 8.57 -21.48
CA SER A 92 -18.58 7.68 -20.85
C SER A 92 -18.04 6.28 -20.49
N CYS A 93 -16.85 5.90 -20.95
CA CYS A 93 -16.28 4.57 -20.75
C CYS A 93 -15.08 4.62 -19.79
N GLN A 94 -14.00 5.32 -20.17
CA GLN A 94 -12.74 5.42 -19.42
C GLN A 94 -12.20 4.09 -18.87
N LYS A 95 -12.56 2.94 -19.46
CA LYS A 95 -12.06 1.64 -19.03
C LYS A 95 -10.64 1.39 -19.55
N PRO A 96 -9.79 0.65 -18.80
CA PRO A 96 -8.50 0.20 -19.29
C PRO A 96 -8.68 -0.75 -20.48
N SER A 97 -7.91 -0.53 -21.55
CA SER A 97 -7.94 -1.36 -22.77
C SER A 97 -6.53 -1.56 -23.32
N ILE A 98 -6.27 -2.72 -23.94
CA ILE A 98 -4.97 -3.04 -24.53
C ILE A 98 -4.85 -2.31 -25.88
N ARG A 99 -3.72 -1.65 -26.15
CA ARG A 99 -3.38 -1.12 -27.46
C ARG A 99 -3.22 -2.28 -28.44
N SER A 100 -4.16 -2.42 -29.38
CA SER A 100 -3.98 -3.27 -30.54
C SER A 100 -2.85 -2.70 -31.41
N ARG A 101 -1.73 -3.43 -31.52
CA ARG A 101 -0.69 -3.14 -32.51
C ARG A 101 -1.29 -3.39 -33.91
N THR A 102 -1.38 -2.33 -34.71
CA THR A 102 -1.61 -2.43 -36.16
C THR A 102 -0.29 -2.16 -36.86
#